data_AF-A0A3A8PRW0-F1
#
_entry.id   AF-A0A3A8PRW0-F1
#
_cell.length_a   1.000
_cell.length_b   1.000
_cell.length_c   1.000
_cell.angle_alpha   90.00
_cell.angle_beta   90.00
_cell.angle_gamma   90.00
#
_symmetry.space_group_name_H-M   'P 1'
#
loop_
_entity.id
_entity.type
_entity.pdbx_description
1 polymer ?
#
loop_
_entity_poly.entity_id
_entity_poly.type
_entity_poly.pdbx_seq_one_letter_code
_entity_poly.pdbx_strand_id
1 'polypeptide(L)'
;MKRFLFVALAVLGMQTAACGGPMEEAEAMPQEGSEVTAMAVCTASCPGGTSVSCSGNHCEAVEGQAVMCDGQWKNCPSPETVTFYCEANSTLLSCTGFNAHTLQPLSSKVCGGVSCNGQDTYCPAFTDARDCF
;
A
#
# COMPACT_ATOMS: atom_id res chain seq x y z
N MET A 1 31.01 43.04 50.50
CA MET A 1 29.63 42.62 50.17
C MET A 1 29.66 42.00 48.77
N LYS A 2 29.06 40.87 48.41
CA LYS A 2 28.30 39.81 49.08
C LYS A 2 28.41 38.64 48.09
N ARG A 3 28.98 37.50 48.51
CA ARG A 3 29.03 36.26 47.71
C ARG A 3 27.60 35.72 47.59
N PHE A 4 27.15 35.41 46.39
CA PHE A 4 25.86 34.76 46.18
C PHE A 4 26.05 33.31 45.76
N LEU A 5 25.35 32.49 46.53
CA LEU A 5 25.35 31.04 46.65
C LEU A 5 24.74 30.35 45.43
N PHE A 6 25.34 29.23 45.07
CA PHE A 6 24.71 28.14 44.34
C PHE A 6 23.46 27.66 45.11
N VAL A 7 22.32 27.57 44.43
CA VAL A 7 21.14 26.84 44.93
C VAL A 7 20.79 25.80 43.88
N ALA A 8 20.96 24.56 44.29
CA ALA A 8 20.51 23.37 43.60
C ALA A 8 18.98 23.36 43.51
N LEU A 9 18.44 23.04 42.33
CA LEU A 9 17.10 22.48 42.22
C LEU A 9 17.23 21.06 41.67
N ALA A 10 17.34 20.12 42.59
CA ALA A 10 16.89 18.77 42.37
C ALA A 10 15.37 18.77 42.50
N VAL A 11 14.65 18.42 41.43
CA VAL A 11 13.32 17.82 41.56
C VAL A 11 13.28 16.60 40.67
N LEU A 12 13.51 15.47 41.34
CA LEU A 12 13.12 14.13 40.95
C LEU A 12 11.59 14.03 40.84
N GLY A 13 11.15 13.24 39.87
CA GLY A 13 9.78 12.79 39.66
C GLY A 13 9.72 12.09 38.31
N MET A 14 10.22 10.87 38.12
CA MET A 14 9.76 9.59 38.70
C MET A 14 8.23 9.46 38.63
N GLN A 15 7.74 8.76 37.59
CA GLN A 15 6.84 7.60 37.67
C GLN A 15 6.96 6.84 36.31
N THR A 16 7.64 5.68 36.21
CA THR A 16 7.13 4.30 36.43
C THR A 16 5.90 4.00 35.55
N ALA A 17 5.70 2.91 34.82
CA ALA A 17 6.30 1.60 34.56
C ALA A 17 5.53 1.11 33.29
N ALA A 18 5.88 0.13 32.47
CA ALA A 18 6.57 -1.11 32.65
C ALA A 18 6.88 -1.70 31.26
N CYS A 19 8.06 -2.30 31.09
CA CYS A 19 8.16 -3.53 30.31
C CYS A 19 9.18 -4.39 31.06
N GLY A 20 8.70 -5.44 31.70
CA GLY A 20 9.42 -6.17 32.74
C GLY A 20 10.44 -7.18 32.21
N GLY A 21 11.40 -7.53 33.07
CA GLY A 21 12.24 -8.73 32.95
C GLY A 21 13.72 -8.46 33.23
N PRO A 22 14.41 -9.18 34.14
CA PRO A 22 15.59 -8.66 34.85
C PRO A 22 16.95 -9.08 34.29
N MET A 23 17.93 -8.19 34.53
CA MET A 23 19.35 -8.40 34.93
C MET A 23 20.22 -9.38 34.15
N GLU A 24 21.31 -8.88 33.54
CA GLU A 24 22.67 -8.96 34.11
C GLU A 24 23.66 -8.16 33.25
N GLU A 25 24.62 -7.56 33.94
CA GLU A 25 25.68 -6.68 33.47
C GLU A 25 26.75 -7.52 32.76
N ALA A 26 27.00 -7.27 31.47
CA ALA A 26 28.20 -7.72 30.80
C ALA A 26 28.81 -6.53 30.07
N GLU A 27 29.94 -6.12 30.62
CA GLU A 27 30.89 -5.16 30.07
C GLU A 27 31.34 -5.57 28.65
N ALA A 28 31.91 -4.59 27.96
CA ALA A 28 32.79 -4.73 26.80
C ALA A 28 32.15 -4.69 25.39
N MET A 29 32.40 -3.54 24.76
CA MET A 29 32.59 -3.31 23.32
C MET A 29 31.34 -3.30 22.43
N PRO A 30 30.91 -2.14 21.89
CA PRO A 30 30.39 -2.12 20.55
C PRO A 30 31.58 -2.47 19.64
N GLN A 31 31.59 -3.71 19.19
CA GLN A 31 32.32 -4.15 18.02
C GLN A 31 32.11 -3.11 16.92
N GLU A 32 33.17 -2.78 16.19
CA GLU A 32 33.07 -2.26 14.82
C GLU A 32 32.42 -3.37 13.98
N GLY A 33 31.13 -3.56 14.19
CA GLY A 33 30.27 -4.40 13.41
C GLY A 33 30.09 -3.66 12.11
N SER A 34 30.85 -4.10 11.11
CA SER A 34 30.50 -4.09 9.69
C SER A 34 29.22 -3.28 9.43
N GLU A 35 29.33 -2.10 8.81
CA GLU A 35 28.19 -1.41 8.20
C GLU A 35 27.60 -2.35 7.14
N VAL A 36 26.85 -3.35 7.59
CA VAL A 36 25.82 -3.98 6.79
C VAL A 36 24.80 -2.88 6.72
N THR A 37 24.87 -2.05 5.69
CA THR A 37 23.75 -1.20 5.32
C THR A 37 22.64 -2.19 4.99
N ALA A 38 21.85 -2.54 6.00
CA ALA A 38 20.78 -3.51 5.85
C ALA A 38 19.83 -2.89 4.83
N MET A 39 19.71 -3.51 3.66
CA MET A 39 18.75 -3.07 2.65
C MET A 39 17.37 -3.05 3.31
N ALA A 40 16.86 -1.84 3.54
CA ALA A 40 15.53 -1.64 4.08
C ALA A 40 14.53 -1.93 2.95
N VAL A 41 13.49 -2.70 3.25
CA VAL A 41 12.38 -2.93 2.33
C VAL A 41 11.22 -2.06 2.78
N CYS A 42 10.87 -1.05 1.99
CA CYS A 42 9.63 -0.30 2.17
C CYS A 42 8.53 -0.93 1.37
N THR A 43 7.37 -1.05 2.02
CA THR A 43 6.12 -1.41 1.37
C THR A 43 5.10 -0.35 1.75
N ALA A 44 4.33 0.13 0.77
CA ALA A 44 3.16 0.95 1.01
C ALA A 44 1.93 0.24 0.46
N SER A 45 0.81 0.35 1.18
CA SER A 45 -0.47 -0.14 0.70
C SER A 45 -1.02 0.84 -0.34
N CYS A 46 -1.51 0.30 -1.45
CA CYS A 46 -2.11 1.08 -2.53
C CYS A 46 -3.63 0.89 -2.57
N PRO A 47 -4.35 1.88 -3.13
CA PRO A 47 -5.77 1.71 -3.40
C PRO A 47 -6.04 0.48 -4.28
N GLY A 48 -7.23 -0.12 -4.12
CA GLY A 48 -7.59 -1.35 -4.86
C GLY A 48 -6.96 -2.63 -4.31
N GLY A 49 -6.38 -2.61 -3.10
CA GLY A 49 -5.85 -3.80 -2.43
C GLY A 49 -4.48 -4.25 -2.95
N THR A 50 -3.80 -3.42 -3.72
CA THR A 50 -2.45 -3.67 -4.21
C THR A 50 -1.41 -3.11 -3.23
N SER A 51 -0.15 -3.47 -3.40
CA SER A 51 0.95 -2.86 -2.64
C SER A 51 2.13 -2.62 -3.56
N VAL A 52 2.89 -1.57 -3.28
CA VAL A 52 4.15 -1.28 -3.96
C VAL A 52 5.28 -1.42 -2.97
N SER A 53 6.37 -2.05 -3.40
CA SER A 53 7.55 -2.24 -2.58
C SER A 53 8.83 -1.91 -3.32
N CYS A 54 9.80 -1.42 -2.57
CA CYS A 54 11.16 -1.18 -3.03
C CYS A 54 12.15 -1.51 -1.93
N SER A 55 13.40 -1.77 -2.32
CA SER A 55 14.50 -2.04 -1.41
C SER A 55 15.62 -1.04 -1.64
N GLY A 56 16.16 -0.47 -0.57
CA GLY A 56 17.23 0.52 -0.67
C GLY A 56 17.87 0.83 0.69
N ASN A 57 18.87 1.70 0.68
CA ASN A 57 19.53 2.18 1.91
C ASN A 57 18.71 3.30 2.56
N HIS A 58 18.13 4.19 1.75
CA HIS A 58 17.18 5.21 2.20
C HIS A 58 15.79 4.90 1.68
N CYS A 59 14.80 4.92 2.55
CA CYS A 59 13.51 4.31 2.28
C CYS A 59 12.38 5.13 2.92
N GLU A 60 11.45 5.61 2.09
CA GLU A 60 10.27 6.35 2.53
C GLU A 60 9.02 5.71 1.93
N ALA A 61 8.02 5.43 2.76
CA ALA A 61 6.73 4.90 2.33
C ALA A 61 5.64 5.93 2.62
N VAL A 62 4.85 6.27 1.61
CA VAL A 62 3.66 7.12 1.73
C VAL A 62 2.44 6.29 1.41
N GLU A 63 1.71 5.91 2.45
CA GLU A 63 0.52 5.08 2.35
C GLU A 63 -0.51 5.66 1.37
N GLY A 64 -1.02 4.81 0.48
CA GLY A 64 -1.98 5.18 -0.55
C GLY A 64 -1.39 5.94 -1.74
N GLN A 65 -0.08 6.23 -1.75
CA GLN A 65 0.54 7.09 -2.77
C GLN A 65 1.74 6.46 -3.45
N ALA A 66 2.83 6.18 -2.72
CA ALA A 66 4.08 5.75 -3.32
C ALA A 66 5.10 5.24 -2.29
N VAL A 67 6.13 4.54 -2.77
CA VAL A 67 7.37 4.27 -2.02
C VAL A 67 8.55 4.91 -2.73
N MET A 68 9.48 5.48 -1.97
CA MET A 68 10.76 5.98 -2.46
C MET A 68 11.89 5.13 -1.89
N CYS A 69 12.74 4.60 -2.76
CA CYS A 69 13.98 3.95 -2.36
C CYS A 69 15.17 4.59 -3.09
N ASP A 70 16.17 5.03 -2.33
CA ASP A 70 17.41 5.63 -2.87
C ASP A 70 17.13 6.73 -3.92
N GLY A 71 16.09 7.54 -3.68
CA GLY A 71 15.65 8.62 -4.58
C GLY A 71 14.79 8.19 -5.78
N GLN A 72 14.50 6.90 -5.94
CA GLN A 72 13.58 6.38 -6.97
C GLN A 72 12.17 6.19 -6.41
N TRP A 73 11.19 6.87 -7.02
CA TRP A 73 9.78 6.74 -6.66
C TRP A 73 9.10 5.60 -7.43
N LYS A 74 8.38 4.74 -6.72
CA LYS A 74 7.38 3.81 -7.26
C LYS A 74 6.01 4.24 -6.76
N ASN A 75 5.19 4.76 -7.68
CA ASN A 75 3.85 5.22 -7.37
C ASN A 75 2.86 4.06 -7.34
N CYS A 76 1.81 4.21 -6.54
CA CYS A 76 0.63 3.38 -6.61
C CYS A 76 -0.03 3.49 -7.98
N PRO A 77 -0.67 2.41 -8.47
CA PRO A 77 -1.43 2.45 -9.70
C PRO A 77 -2.57 3.48 -9.59
N SER A 78 -2.82 4.20 -10.67
CA SER A 78 -4.01 5.05 -10.82
C SER A 78 -5.21 4.21 -11.25
N PRO A 79 -6.44 4.59 -10.89
CA PRO A 79 -7.61 3.91 -11.39
C PRO A 79 -7.75 4.15 -12.89
N GLU A 80 -8.08 3.10 -13.64
CA GLU A 80 -8.32 3.15 -15.07
C GLU A 80 -9.81 2.97 -15.36
N THR A 81 -10.26 3.55 -16.47
CA THR A 81 -11.64 3.38 -16.93
C THR A 81 -11.66 2.44 -18.11
N VAL A 82 -12.44 1.37 -17.99
CA VAL A 82 -12.67 0.40 -19.06
C VAL A 82 -14.11 0.49 -19.50
N THR A 83 -14.31 0.46 -20.82
CA THR A 83 -15.62 0.48 -21.45
C THR A 83 -15.83 -0.77 -22.28
N PHE A 84 -17.07 -1.24 -22.31
CA PHE A 84 -17.48 -2.37 -23.12
C PHE A 84 -18.85 -2.09 -23.73
N TYR A 85 -19.00 -2.35 -25.02
CA TYR A 85 -20.25 -2.13 -25.73
C TYR A 85 -21.13 -3.38 -25.69
N CYS A 86 -22.32 -3.24 -25.14
CA CYS A 86 -23.31 -4.30 -25.09
C CYS A 86 -24.21 -4.27 -26.33
N GLU A 87 -23.98 -5.19 -27.25
CA GLU A 87 -24.74 -5.31 -28.50
C GLU A 87 -26.20 -5.75 -28.29
N ALA A 88 -26.51 -6.39 -27.16
CA ALA A 88 -27.84 -6.90 -26.87
C ALA A 88 -28.88 -5.79 -26.64
N ASN A 89 -28.46 -4.67 -26.06
CA ASN A 89 -29.34 -3.54 -25.72
C ASN A 89 -28.78 -2.19 -26.21
N SER A 90 -27.71 -2.20 -27.01
CA SER A 90 -27.03 -1.01 -27.52
C SER A 90 -26.58 -0.04 -26.44
N THR A 91 -26.11 -0.55 -25.30
CA THR A 91 -25.61 0.26 -24.18
C THR A 91 -24.10 0.16 -24.02
N LEU A 92 -23.50 1.17 -23.39
CA LEU A 92 -22.09 1.16 -23.01
C LEU A 92 -22.00 0.86 -21.52
N LEU A 93 -21.36 -0.25 -21.16
CA LEU A 93 -20.89 -0.48 -19.81
C LEU A 93 -19.57 0.26 -19.62
N SER A 94 -19.43 0.94 -18.50
CA SER A 94 -18.21 1.63 -18.11
C SER A 94 -17.99 1.42 -16.63
N CYS A 95 -16.76 1.14 -16.25
CA CYS A 95 -16.38 1.11 -14.85
C CYS A 95 -14.97 1.69 -14.68
N THR A 96 -14.73 2.31 -13.52
CA THR A 96 -13.43 2.89 -13.16
C THR A 96 -12.90 2.19 -11.90
N GLY A 97 -11.66 1.71 -11.94
CA GLY A 97 -11.06 0.99 -10.82
C GLY A 97 -9.57 0.73 -10.99
N PHE A 98 -8.91 0.28 -9.92
CA PHE A 98 -7.47 0.00 -9.89
C PHE A 98 -7.09 -1.34 -10.55
N ASN A 99 -8.09 -2.18 -10.83
CA ASN A 99 -7.95 -3.45 -11.55
C ASN A 99 -9.09 -3.58 -12.58
N ALA A 100 -9.27 -2.55 -13.40
CA ALA A 100 -10.33 -2.49 -14.41
C ALA A 100 -9.96 -3.32 -15.65
N HIS A 101 -10.85 -4.20 -16.10
CA HIS A 101 -10.64 -5.00 -17.31
C HIS A 101 -11.96 -5.44 -17.96
N THR A 102 -11.90 -5.86 -19.22
CA THR A 102 -13.05 -6.46 -19.90
C THR A 102 -13.19 -7.93 -19.52
N LEU A 103 -14.44 -8.38 -19.43
CA LEU A 103 -14.79 -9.76 -19.13
C LEU A 103 -14.97 -10.55 -20.42
N GLN A 104 -14.55 -11.82 -20.39
CA GLN A 104 -14.81 -12.76 -21.47
C GLN A 104 -16.30 -13.13 -21.56
N PRO A 105 -16.77 -13.63 -22.71
CA PRO A 105 -18.11 -14.20 -22.83
C PRO A 105 -18.34 -15.33 -21.82
N LEU A 106 -19.48 -15.31 -21.12
CA LEU A 106 -19.90 -16.40 -20.24
C LEU A 106 -20.61 -17.53 -21.01
N SER A 107 -21.32 -17.17 -22.07
CA SER A 107 -22.10 -18.09 -22.90
C SER A 107 -22.36 -17.46 -24.26
N SER A 108 -22.99 -18.22 -25.17
CA SER A 108 -23.32 -17.70 -26.51
C SER A 108 -24.26 -16.49 -26.49
N LYS A 109 -24.98 -16.23 -25.37
CA LYS A 109 -25.88 -15.09 -25.24
C LYS A 109 -25.32 -13.94 -24.42
N VAL A 110 -24.24 -14.14 -23.64
CA VAL A 110 -23.62 -13.11 -22.79
C VAL A 110 -22.18 -12.91 -23.23
N CYS A 111 -21.95 -11.85 -24.02
CA CYS A 111 -20.72 -11.67 -24.80
C CYS A 111 -19.56 -10.97 -24.08
N GLY A 112 -19.73 -10.72 -22.80
CA GLY A 112 -18.71 -10.09 -21.98
C GLY A 112 -19.30 -9.03 -21.07
N GLY A 113 -18.44 -8.12 -20.65
CA GLY A 113 -18.76 -7.09 -19.68
C GLY A 113 -17.51 -6.38 -19.20
N VAL A 114 -17.61 -5.76 -18.04
CA VAL A 114 -16.51 -5.06 -17.38
C VAL A 114 -16.36 -5.57 -15.94
N SER A 115 -15.13 -5.66 -15.46
CA SER A 115 -14.83 -5.93 -14.05
C SER A 115 -13.96 -4.82 -13.50
N CYS A 116 -14.38 -4.25 -12.37
CA CYS A 116 -13.61 -3.23 -11.67
C CYS A 116 -13.51 -3.57 -10.19
N ASN A 117 -12.28 -3.63 -9.66
CA ASN A 117 -12.01 -3.94 -8.26
C ASN A 117 -12.67 -5.25 -7.79
N GLY A 118 -12.74 -6.26 -8.68
CA GLY A 118 -13.39 -7.55 -8.40
C GLY A 118 -14.92 -7.52 -8.41
N GLN A 119 -15.54 -6.45 -8.90
CA GLN A 119 -16.98 -6.38 -9.16
C GLN A 119 -17.23 -6.56 -10.65
N ASP A 120 -17.84 -7.69 -11.00
CA ASP A 120 -18.17 -8.05 -12.38
C ASP A 120 -19.54 -7.51 -12.78
N THR A 121 -19.61 -6.83 -13.91
CA THR A 121 -20.87 -6.40 -14.54
C THR A 121 -20.90 -6.90 -15.97
N TYR A 122 -21.78 -7.88 -16.22
CA TYR A 122 -21.97 -8.46 -17.54
C TYR A 122 -23.01 -7.71 -18.36
N CYS A 123 -22.85 -7.74 -19.68
CA CYS A 123 -23.90 -7.32 -20.60
C CYS A 123 -25.14 -8.21 -20.43
N PRO A 124 -26.34 -7.67 -20.69
CA PRO A 124 -27.54 -8.49 -20.74
C PRO A 124 -27.43 -9.53 -21.85
N ALA A 125 -28.12 -10.66 -21.66
CA ALA A 125 -28.17 -11.70 -22.67
C ALA A 125 -28.91 -11.23 -23.93
N PHE A 126 -28.47 -11.67 -25.11
CA PHE A 126 -29.29 -11.57 -26.32
C PHE A 126 -30.64 -12.27 -26.12
N THR A 127 -31.72 -11.60 -26.50
CA THR A 127 -33.09 -12.16 -26.46
C THR A 127 -33.48 -12.83 -27.78
N ASP A 128 -32.63 -12.72 -28.79
CA ASP A 128 -32.83 -13.21 -30.15
C ASP A 128 -31.83 -14.32 -30.52
N ALA A 129 -31.83 -14.70 -31.81
CA ALA A 129 -31.02 -15.81 -32.31
C ALA A 129 -29.51 -15.50 -32.42
N ARG A 130 -29.08 -14.25 -32.21
CA ARG A 130 -27.65 -13.86 -32.25
C ARG A 130 -26.82 -14.55 -31.18
N ASP A 131 -25.58 -14.86 -31.52
CA ASP A 131 -24.58 -15.39 -30.58
C ASP A 131 -23.33 -14.51 -30.57
N CYS A 132 -22.53 -14.63 -29.51
CA CYS A 132 -21.23 -13.98 -29.40
C CYS A 132 -20.25 -14.57 -30.43
N PHE A 133 -19.55 -13.71 -31.16
CA PHE A 133 -18.56 -14.09 -32.18
C PHE A 133 -17.13 -13.85 -31.71
#